data_AF-A0A522WXC9-F1
#
_entry.id   AF-A0A522WXC9-F1
#
_cell.length_a   1.000
_cell.length_b   1.000
_cell.length_c   1.000
_cell.angle_alpha   90.00
_cell.angle_beta   90.00
_cell.angle_gamma   90.00
#
_symmetry.space_group_name_H-M   'P 1'
#
loop_
_entity.id
_entity.type
_entity.pdbx_description
1 polymer ?
#
loop_
_entity_poly.entity_id
_entity_poly.type
_entity_poly.pdbx_seq_one_letter_code
_entity_poly.pdbx_strand_id
1 'polypeptide(L)'
;MDELFKHSKEKISDDKLEWLGLLLECADHDAANLASTLETLATFFVDDNDSNLSSNETMSNILWGMFNQAATISAMVIVGGHAEDLARERKAAKAK
;
A
#
# COMPACT_ATOMS: atom_id res chain seq x y z
N MET A 1 7.44 -8.76 21.69
CA MET A 1 6.78 -7.93 20.66
C MET A 1 5.31 -8.32 20.52
N ASP A 2 4.95 -9.60 20.71
CA ASP A 2 3.57 -10.09 20.55
C ASP A 2 2.52 -9.55 21.52
N GLU A 3 2.85 -9.28 22.79
CA GLU A 3 1.83 -8.84 23.76
C GLU A 3 1.27 -7.44 23.49
N LEU A 4 2.10 -6.50 23.02
CA LEU A 4 1.65 -5.14 22.71
C LEU A 4 0.74 -5.13 21.47
N PHE A 5 1.08 -5.94 20.46
CA PHE A 5 0.28 -6.12 19.25
C PHE A 5 -1.03 -6.86 19.56
N LYS A 6 -0.99 -7.90 20.38
CA LYS A 6 -2.18 -8.64 20.82
C LYS A 6 -3.13 -7.75 21.63
N HIS A 7 -2.59 -6.95 22.55
CA HIS A 7 -3.37 -5.99 23.32
C HIS A 7 -4.07 -4.94 22.45
N SER A 8 -3.36 -4.45 21.43
CA SER A 8 -3.90 -3.48 20.48
C SER A 8 -5.00 -4.10 19.59
N LYS A 9 -4.82 -5.37 19.19
CA LYS A 9 -5.80 -6.15 18.44
C LYS A 9 -7.10 -6.37 19.23
N GLU A 10 -7.01 -6.62 20.54
CA GLU A 10 -8.18 -6.82 21.41
C GLU A 10 -8.93 -5.51 21.72
N LYS A 11 -8.23 -4.37 21.71
CA LYS A 11 -8.80 -3.07 22.13
C LYS A 11 -9.26 -2.14 21.02
N ILE A 12 -8.88 -2.40 19.77
CA ILE A 12 -9.38 -1.62 18.63
C ILE A 12 -10.90 -1.75 18.54
N SER A 13 -11.62 -0.66 18.31
CA SER A 13 -13.07 -0.64 18.13
C SER A 13 -13.47 -1.11 16.73
N ASP A 14 -14.71 -1.60 16.58
CA ASP A 14 -15.20 -2.13 15.31
C ASP A 14 -15.21 -1.06 14.20
N ASP A 15 -15.62 0.17 14.51
CA ASP A 15 -15.60 1.31 13.56
C ASP A 15 -14.18 1.61 13.03
N LYS A 16 -13.15 1.38 13.87
CA LYS A 16 -11.75 1.55 13.45
C LYS A 16 -11.28 0.40 12.58
N LEU A 17 -11.79 -0.81 12.79
CA LEU A 17 -11.48 -1.95 11.90
C LEU A 17 -12.13 -1.75 10.54
N GLU A 18 -13.35 -1.26 10.49
CA GLU A 18 -14.04 -0.93 9.25
C GLU A 18 -13.28 0.18 8.50
N TRP A 19 -12.91 1.26 9.19
CA TRP A 19 -12.10 2.32 8.58
C TRP A 19 -10.74 1.83 8.08
N LEU A 20 -10.04 0.98 8.84
CA LEU A 20 -8.77 0.39 8.42
C LEU A 20 -8.94 -0.58 7.25
N GLY A 21 -10.07 -1.28 7.12
CA GLY A 21 -10.37 -2.15 5.99
C GLY A 21 -10.41 -1.40 4.65
N LEU A 22 -10.86 -0.14 4.65
CA LEU A 22 -10.87 0.72 3.46
C LEU A 22 -9.47 1.00 2.90
N LEU A 23 -8.40 0.74 3.68
CA LEU A 23 -7.02 0.84 3.18
C LEU A 23 -6.75 -0.12 2.02
N LEU A 24 -7.51 -1.22 1.88
CA LEU A 24 -7.37 -2.13 0.74
C LEU A 24 -7.78 -1.46 -0.58
N GLU A 25 -8.89 -0.71 -0.57
CA GLU A 25 -9.35 0.04 -1.75
C GLU A 25 -8.38 1.16 -2.11
N CYS A 26 -7.85 1.86 -1.10
CA CYS A 26 -6.80 2.87 -1.31
C CYS A 26 -5.52 2.25 -1.87
N ALA A 27 -5.11 1.09 -1.35
CA ALA A 27 -3.92 0.38 -1.81
C ALA A 27 -4.06 -0.08 -3.27
N ASP A 28 -5.24 -0.55 -3.68
CA ASP A 28 -5.52 -0.93 -5.07
C ASP A 28 -5.42 0.27 -6.02
N HIS A 29 -6.04 1.39 -5.64
CA HIS A 29 -5.95 2.64 -6.41
C HIS A 29 -4.51 3.14 -6.55
N ASP A 30 -3.76 3.16 -5.45
CA ASP A 30 -2.37 3.63 -5.45
C ASP A 30 -1.43 2.66 -6.19
N ALA A 31 -1.70 1.35 -6.15
CA ALA A 31 -0.98 0.36 -6.95
C ALA A 31 -1.20 0.57 -8.45
N ALA A 32 -2.43 0.85 -8.87
CA ALA A 32 -2.75 1.17 -10.26
C ALA A 32 -2.04 2.46 -10.73
N ASN A 33 -2.03 3.50 -9.89
CA ASN A 33 -1.31 4.74 -10.17
C ASN A 33 0.21 4.53 -10.28
N LEU A 34 0.78 3.71 -9.39
CA LEU A 34 2.20 3.36 -9.42
C LEU A 34 2.56 2.60 -10.72
N ALA A 35 1.72 1.64 -11.13
CA ALA A 35 1.90 0.88 -12.36
C ALA A 35 1.85 1.79 -13.61
N SER A 36 0.85 2.67 -13.69
CA SER A 36 0.71 3.64 -14.79
C SER A 36 1.91 4.60 -14.87
N THR A 37 2.43 5.02 -13.72
CA THR A 37 3.63 5.86 -13.66
C THR A 37 4.87 5.11 -14.15
N LEU A 38 5.04 3.83 -13.78
CA LEU A 38 6.13 2.98 -14.29
C LEU A 38 6.05 2.79 -15.80
N GLU A 39 4.86 2.56 -16.32
CA GLU A 39 4.63 2.38 -17.76
C GLU A 39 4.95 3.67 -18.55
N THR A 40 4.52 4.82 -18.03
CA THR A 40 4.85 6.12 -18.61
C THR A 40 6.35 6.37 -18.59
N LEU A 41 7.00 6.05 -17.47
CA LEU A 41 8.45 6.18 -17.33
C LEU A 41 9.15 5.28 -18.35
N ALA A 42 8.81 4.00 -18.44
CA ALA A 42 9.39 3.06 -19.38
C ALA A 42 9.25 3.51 -20.84
N THR A 43 8.07 4.04 -21.22
CA THR A 43 7.82 4.56 -22.57
C THR A 43 8.72 5.75 -22.90
N PHE A 44 8.86 6.68 -21.95
CA PHE A 44 9.78 7.82 -22.10
C PHE A 44 11.22 7.35 -22.36
N PHE A 45 11.71 6.32 -21.67
CA PHE A 45 13.07 5.80 -21.88
C PHE A 45 13.26 5.00 -23.17
N VAL A 46 12.22 4.38 -23.71
CA VAL A 46 12.31 3.63 -24.97
C VAL A 46 12.35 4.57 -26.18
N ASP A 47 11.64 5.69 -26.11
CA ASP A 47 11.59 6.69 -27.19
C ASP A 47 12.80 7.66 -27.19
N ASP A 48 13.42 7.91 -26.04
CA ASP A 48 14.52 8.88 -25.88
C ASP A 48 15.92 8.27 -26.20
N ASN A 49 16.04 7.62 -27.37
CA ASN A 49 17.31 7.09 -27.91
C ASN A 49 18.36 8.19 -28.22
N ASP A 50 18.01 9.47 -28.08
CA ASP A 50 18.87 10.63 -28.38
C ASP A 50 19.24 11.41 -27.10
N SER A 51 20.15 10.83 -26.31
CA SER A 51 21.21 11.50 -25.53
C SER A 51 20.89 12.59 -24.48
N ASN A 52 19.63 12.96 -24.23
CA ASN A 52 19.27 13.89 -23.15
C ASN A 52 18.57 13.16 -22.00
N LEU A 53 19.20 12.08 -21.53
CA LEU A 53 18.90 11.48 -20.23
C LEU A 53 18.89 12.61 -19.18
N SER A 54 17.70 12.93 -18.65
CA SER A 54 17.59 13.51 -17.31
C SER A 54 18.60 12.78 -16.44
N SER A 55 19.49 13.49 -15.74
CA SER A 55 20.67 12.88 -15.12
C SER A 55 20.30 11.56 -14.43
N ASN A 56 21.15 10.54 -14.53
CA ASN A 56 20.92 9.23 -13.88
C ASN A 56 20.49 9.36 -12.41
N GLU A 57 20.86 10.47 -11.77
CA GLU A 57 20.42 10.91 -10.44
C GLU A 57 18.92 11.23 -10.36
N THR A 58 18.35 12.03 -11.26
CA THR A 58 16.89 12.29 -11.33
C THR A 58 16.11 10.98 -11.50
N MET A 59 16.59 10.10 -12.38
CA MET A 59 15.99 8.78 -12.59
C MET A 59 16.06 7.91 -11.32
N SER A 60 17.23 7.85 -10.69
CA SER A 60 17.42 7.10 -9.45
C SER A 60 16.51 7.64 -8.33
N ASN A 61 16.34 8.95 -8.24
CA ASN A 61 15.45 9.60 -7.27
C ASN A 61 13.97 9.26 -7.53
N ILE A 62 13.54 9.23 -8.80
CA ILE A 62 12.18 8.81 -9.18
C ILE A 62 11.96 7.36 -8.77
N LEU A 63 12.84 6.44 -9.17
CA LEU A 63 12.74 5.02 -8.83
C LEU A 63 12.76 4.79 -7.31
N TRP A 64 13.55 5.55 -6.56
CA TRP A 64 13.56 5.49 -5.11
C TRP A 64 12.25 5.99 -4.48
N GLY A 65 11.68 7.08 -5.01
CA GLY A 65 10.35 7.55 -4.62
C GLY A 65 9.27 6.49 -4.83
N MET A 66 9.31 5.83 -5.99
CA MET A 66 8.38 4.74 -6.35
C MET A 66 8.55 3.51 -5.46
N PHE A 67 9.78 3.16 -5.08
CA PHE A 67 10.05 2.10 -4.13
C PHE A 67 9.42 2.39 -2.75
N ASN A 68 9.57 3.63 -2.25
CA ASN A 68 8.95 4.02 -0.98
C ASN A 68 7.41 3.98 -1.07
N GLN A 69 6.84 4.38 -2.21
CA GLN A 69 5.40 4.28 -2.43
C GLN A 69 4.92 2.83 -2.44
N ALA A 70 5.66 1.92 -3.09
CA ALA A 70 5.36 0.48 -3.07
C ALA A 70 5.40 -0.10 -1.64
N ALA A 71 6.34 0.34 -0.81
CA ALA A 71 6.42 -0.05 0.59
C ALA A 71 5.20 0.44 1.39
N THR A 72 4.74 1.67 1.15
CA THR A 72 3.51 2.21 1.77
C THR A 72 2.27 1.43 1.33
N ILE A 73 2.13 1.12 0.03
CA ILE A 73 1.04 0.29 -0.50
C ILE A 73 1.03 -1.08 0.18
N SER A 74 2.19 -1.73 0.29
CA SER A 74 2.32 -3.01 0.98
C SER A 74 1.86 -2.94 2.44
N ALA A 75 2.25 -1.88 3.16
CA ALA A 75 1.80 -1.66 4.53
C ALA A 75 0.27 -1.48 4.63
N MET A 76 -0.34 -0.76 3.69
CA MET A 76 -1.79 -0.59 3.61
C MET A 76 -2.50 -1.93 3.40
N VAL A 77 -2.00 -2.77 2.49
CA VAL A 77 -2.55 -4.12 2.26
C VAL A 77 -2.49 -4.97 3.52
N ILE A 78 -1.35 -5.00 4.21
CA ILE A 78 -1.16 -5.79 5.43
C ILE A 78 -2.12 -5.31 6.52
N VAL A 79 -2.15 -4.01 6.81
CA VAL A 79 -2.99 -3.45 7.87
C VAL A 79 -4.47 -3.62 7.56
N GLY A 80 -4.89 -3.31 6.32
CA GLY A 80 -6.28 -3.43 5.89
C GLY A 80 -6.77 -4.88 5.92
N GLY A 81 -5.97 -5.82 5.40
CA GLY A 81 -6.31 -7.24 5.41
C GLY A 81 -6.47 -7.79 6.83
N HIS A 82 -5.53 -7.47 7.73
CA HIS A 82 -5.65 -7.85 9.14
C HIS A 82 -6.85 -7.22 9.84
N ALA A 83 -7.25 -6.00 9.46
CA ALA A 83 -8.41 -5.33 10.02
C ALA A 83 -9.73 -5.99 9.56
N GLU A 84 -9.87 -6.31 8.27
CA GLU A 84 -11.04 -7.01 7.74
C GLU A 84 -11.21 -8.40 8.35
N ASP A 85 -10.12 -9.17 8.45
CA ASP A 85 -10.16 -10.50 9.04
C ASP A 85 -10.60 -10.44 10.51
N LEU A 86 -10.08 -9.50 11.28
CA LEU A 86 -10.48 -9.32 12.67
C LEU A 86 -11.94 -8.86 12.81
N ALA A 87 -12.40 -7.94 11.96
CA ALA A 87 -13.79 -7.52 11.94
C ALA A 87 -14.73 -8.70 11.64
N ARG A 88 -14.35 -9.56 10.68
CA ARG A 88 -15.08 -10.78 10.31
C ARG A 88 -15.14 -11.77 11.47
N GLU A 89 -14.01 -12.02 12.14
CA GLU A 89 -13.94 -12.89 13.32
C GLU A 89 -14.88 -12.40 14.44
N ARG A 90 -14.87 -11.10 14.74
CA ARG A 90 -15.73 -10.51 15.78
C ARG A 90 -17.21 -10.60 15.42
N LYS A 91 -17.56 -10.34 14.16
CA LYS A 91 -18.94 -10.45 13.68
C LYS A 91 -19.45 -11.89 13.78
N ALA A 92 -18.62 -12.87 13.44
CA ALA A 92 -18.95 -14.29 13.59
C ALA A 92 -19.10 -14.71 15.06
N ALA A 93 -18.28 -14.16 15.96
CA ALA A 93 -18.38 -14.43 17.40
C ALA A 93 -19.66 -13.86 18.03
N LYS A 94 -20.14 -12.69 17.56
CA LYS A 94 -21.40 -12.06 18.02
C LYS A 94 -22.66 -12.78 17.53
N ALA A 95 -22.55 -13.58 16.48
CA ALA A 95 -23.67 -14.30 15.87
C ALA A 95 -23.89 -15.71 16.46
N LYS A 96 -23.03 -16.15 17.39
CA LYS A 96 -23.14 -17.38 18.17
C LYS A 96 -23.69 -17.10 19.55
#